data_AF-A0AA97A6N4-F1
#
_entry.id   AF-A0AA97A6N4-F1
#
_cell.length_a   1.000
_cell.length_b   1.000
_cell.length_c   1.000
_cell.angle_alpha   90.00
_cell.angle_beta   90.00
_cell.angle_gamma   90.00
#
_symmetry.space_group_name_H-M   'P 1'
#
loop_
_entity.id
_entity.type
_entity.pdbx_description
1 polymer ?
#
loop_
_entity_poly.entity_id
_entity_poly.type
_entity_poly.pdbx_seq_one_letter_code
_entity_poly.pdbx_strand_id
1 'polypeptide(L)'
;MSVVLGIVVSWLWYQHWHDGNVNSERSDKAFALIRKQARATADDTARALDTSGTTDADALIGVIWQHSEAPVITYDTSRREFTATAAKSAQYDDEAILPGGGPVKVTRCFVFTFAQRPGQAWTARASERDDDVCRPSTQIGNRVRLAMTRISSMYAEDLTRAGVQDALDPTARRSFDVKNVVRQGDTMTVSVLVSSSQSAVKQCYRFTRPVPGDDGHGSATAVPTSSC
;
A
#
# COMPACT_ATOMS: atom_id res chain seq x y z
N MET A 1 41.29 -19.65 38.10
CA MET A 1 40.08 -19.83 37.27
C MET A 1 39.33 -18.51 37.02
N SER A 2 39.95 -17.33 37.21
CA SER A 2 39.28 -16.02 37.04
C SER A 2 39.66 -15.29 35.74
N VAL A 3 40.83 -15.61 35.16
CA VAL A 3 41.33 -14.97 33.92
C VAL A 3 40.55 -15.43 32.68
N VAL A 4 40.16 -16.70 32.61
CA VAL A 4 39.40 -17.27 31.48
C VAL A 4 37.99 -16.68 31.43
N LEU A 5 37.34 -16.47 32.58
CA LEU A 5 36.03 -15.80 32.66
C LEU A 5 36.11 -14.34 32.20
N GLY A 6 37.17 -13.61 32.57
CA GLY A 6 37.36 -12.22 32.14
C GLY A 6 37.53 -12.07 30.62
N ILE A 7 38.21 -13.02 29.98
CA ILE A 7 38.40 -13.04 28.51
C ILE A 7 37.07 -13.32 27.80
N VAL A 8 36.30 -14.30 28.29
CA VAL A 8 34.99 -14.65 27.70
C VAL A 8 34.00 -13.49 27.84
N VAL A 9 33.93 -12.83 28.99
CA VAL A 9 33.04 -11.68 29.20
C VAL A 9 33.45 -10.48 28.33
N SER A 10 34.75 -10.22 28.19
CA SER A 10 35.25 -9.13 27.33
C SER A 10 34.98 -9.39 25.84
N TRP A 11 35.13 -10.64 25.40
CA TRP A 11 34.83 -11.05 24.03
C TRP A 11 33.34 -10.97 23.72
N LEU A 12 32.48 -11.45 24.63
CA LEU A 12 31.02 -11.35 24.50
C LEU A 12 30.56 -9.88 24.47
N TRP A 13 31.16 -9.01 25.29
CA TRP A 13 30.86 -7.59 25.28
C TRP A 13 31.28 -6.91 23.97
N TYR A 14 32.49 -7.18 23.50
CA TYR A 14 33.00 -6.63 22.24
C TYR A 14 32.13 -7.05 21.06
N GLN A 15 31.74 -8.33 20.97
CA GLN A 15 30.85 -8.80 19.91
C GLN A 15 29.45 -8.22 20.02
N HIS A 16 28.86 -8.16 21.21
CA HIS A 16 27.54 -7.53 21.38
C HIS A 16 27.54 -6.07 20.93
N TRP A 17 28.60 -5.32 21.26
CA TRP A 17 28.78 -3.95 20.79
C TRP A 17 28.98 -3.88 19.27
N HIS A 18 29.82 -4.76 18.71
CA HIS A 18 30.10 -4.81 17.28
C HIS A 18 28.84 -5.14 16.47
N ASP A 19 28.10 -6.18 16.85
CA ASP A 19 26.86 -6.59 16.19
C ASP A 19 25.81 -5.48 16.27
N GLY A 20 25.67 -4.84 17.44
CA GLY A 20 24.80 -3.68 17.59
C GLY A 20 25.16 -2.52 16.66
N ASN A 21 26.46 -2.23 16.50
CA ASN A 21 26.92 -1.19 15.58
C ASN A 21 26.67 -1.56 14.11
N VAL A 22 26.95 -2.80 13.72
CA VAL A 22 26.71 -3.30 12.36
C VAL A 22 25.22 -3.29 12.02
N ASN A 23 24.36 -3.73 12.93
CA ASN A 23 22.91 -3.73 12.73
C ASN A 23 22.35 -2.30 12.67
N SER A 24 22.89 -1.37 13.45
CA SER A 24 22.58 0.06 13.34
C SER A 24 22.93 0.60 11.96
N GLU A 25 24.14 0.32 11.44
CA GLU A 25 24.56 0.77 10.11
C GLU A 25 23.70 0.17 8.99
N ARG A 26 23.35 -1.13 9.09
CA ARG A 26 22.47 -1.80 8.12
C ARG A 26 21.06 -1.21 8.13
N SER A 27 20.53 -0.92 9.32
CA SER A 27 19.25 -0.25 9.50
C SER A 27 19.26 1.16 8.88
N ASP A 28 20.30 1.95 9.12
CA ASP A 28 20.47 3.28 8.55
C ASP A 28 20.54 3.26 7.01
N LYS A 29 21.27 2.28 6.44
CA LYS A 29 21.30 2.05 4.99
C LYS A 29 19.92 1.69 4.46
N ALA A 30 19.18 0.83 5.15
CA ALA A 30 17.81 0.48 4.76
C ALA A 30 16.87 1.70 4.82
N PHE A 31 16.97 2.56 5.83
CA PHE A 31 16.20 3.81 5.88
C PHE A 31 16.59 4.80 4.79
N ALA A 32 17.88 4.95 4.49
CA ALA A 32 18.35 5.77 3.38
C ALA A 32 17.82 5.25 2.04
N LEU A 33 17.81 3.93 1.84
CA LEU A 33 17.26 3.28 0.65
C LEU A 33 15.76 3.55 0.51
N ILE A 34 14.99 3.38 1.59
CA ILE A 34 13.54 3.66 1.59
C ILE A 34 13.27 5.11 1.20
N ARG A 35 13.98 6.08 1.80
CA ARG A 35 13.82 7.51 1.46
C ARG A 35 14.17 7.80 0.01
N LYS A 36 15.23 7.18 -0.52
CA LYS A 36 15.62 7.30 -1.93
C LYS A 36 14.54 6.74 -2.85
N GLN A 37 14.01 5.56 -2.54
CA GLN A 37 12.92 4.93 -3.30
C GLN A 37 11.65 5.78 -3.25
N ALA A 38 11.28 6.33 -2.10
CA ALA A 38 10.12 7.21 -1.98
C ALA A 38 10.24 8.45 -2.88
N ARG A 39 11.41 9.10 -2.92
CA ARG A 39 11.65 10.24 -3.82
C ARG A 39 11.54 9.81 -5.28
N ALA A 40 12.19 8.72 -5.67
CA ALA A 40 12.11 8.19 -7.03
C ALA A 40 10.66 7.86 -7.43
N THR A 41 9.89 7.20 -6.56
CA THR A 41 8.46 6.96 -6.77
C THR A 41 7.69 8.26 -7.02
N ALA A 42 7.95 9.30 -6.24
CA ALA A 42 7.29 10.59 -6.39
C ALA A 42 7.61 11.23 -7.75
N ASP A 43 8.89 11.27 -8.12
CA ASP A 43 9.37 11.85 -9.38
C ASP A 43 8.87 11.06 -10.59
N ASP A 44 8.89 9.72 -10.52
CA ASP A 44 8.37 8.82 -11.56
C ASP A 44 6.87 9.02 -11.75
N THR A 45 6.12 9.15 -10.65
CA THR A 45 4.68 9.38 -10.69
C THR A 45 4.36 10.74 -11.33
N ALA A 46 5.07 11.82 -10.98
CA ALA A 46 4.86 13.13 -11.62
C ALA A 46 5.13 13.07 -13.13
N ARG A 47 6.22 12.42 -13.55
CA ARG A 47 6.51 12.23 -14.99
C ARG A 47 5.42 11.44 -15.71
N ALA A 48 4.88 10.41 -15.07
CA ALA A 48 3.76 9.63 -15.61
C ALA A 48 2.48 10.49 -15.70
N LEU A 49 2.21 11.32 -14.70
CA LEU A 49 1.08 12.26 -14.71
C LEU A 49 1.22 13.30 -15.83
N ASP A 50 2.41 13.87 -16.05
CA ASP A 50 2.69 14.76 -17.18
C ASP A 50 2.42 14.07 -18.53
N THR A 51 2.89 12.83 -18.66
CA THR A 51 2.78 12.06 -19.91
C THR A 51 1.35 11.59 -20.18
N SER A 52 0.53 11.39 -19.14
CA SER A 52 -0.84 10.89 -19.28
C SER A 52 -1.75 11.83 -20.08
N GLY A 53 -1.49 13.14 -20.05
CA GLY A 53 -2.29 14.17 -20.73
C GLY A 53 -3.76 14.26 -20.27
N THR A 54 -4.17 13.47 -19.29
CA THR A 54 -5.55 13.43 -18.80
C THR A 54 -5.78 14.47 -17.70
N THR A 55 -7.00 14.97 -17.61
CA THR A 55 -7.48 15.80 -16.50
C THR A 55 -8.58 15.10 -15.70
N ASP A 56 -8.96 13.89 -16.10
CA ASP A 56 -9.95 13.08 -15.39
C ASP A 56 -9.38 12.59 -14.05
N ALA A 57 -10.12 12.83 -12.96
CA ALA A 57 -9.63 12.53 -11.62
C ALA A 57 -9.39 11.04 -11.39
N ASP A 58 -10.26 10.16 -11.90
CA ASP A 58 -10.11 8.71 -11.73
C ASP A 58 -8.92 8.18 -12.53
N ALA A 59 -8.70 8.71 -13.74
CA ALA A 59 -7.51 8.38 -14.53
C ALA A 59 -6.22 8.82 -13.83
N LEU A 60 -6.19 10.04 -13.26
CA LEU A 60 -5.05 10.53 -12.48
C LEU A 60 -4.82 9.71 -11.20
N ILE A 61 -5.88 9.34 -10.47
CA ILE A 61 -5.80 8.43 -9.33
C ILE A 61 -5.22 7.08 -9.75
N GLY A 62 -5.64 6.56 -10.91
CA GLY A 62 -5.10 5.32 -11.49
C GLY A 62 -3.59 5.38 -11.74
N VAL A 63 -3.10 6.47 -12.34
CA VAL A 63 -1.66 6.70 -12.57
C VAL A 63 -0.92 6.79 -11.23
N ILE A 64 -1.43 7.56 -10.27
CA ILE A 64 -0.83 7.67 -8.94
C ILE A 64 -0.76 6.31 -8.26
N TRP A 65 -1.85 5.54 -8.30
CA TRP A 65 -1.90 4.19 -7.72
C TRP A 65 -0.87 3.27 -8.35
N GLN A 66 -0.75 3.25 -9.68
CA GLN A 66 0.16 2.38 -10.41
C GLN A 66 1.64 2.57 -10.01
N HIS A 67 2.05 3.80 -9.70
CA HIS A 67 3.44 4.10 -9.37
C HIS A 67 3.71 4.16 -7.85
N SER A 68 2.76 4.67 -7.06
CA SER A 68 2.93 4.80 -5.62
C SER A 68 2.53 3.55 -4.84
N GLU A 69 1.63 2.74 -5.41
CA GLU A 69 0.93 1.65 -4.74
C GLU A 69 0.24 2.11 -3.44
N ALA A 70 -0.17 3.37 -3.36
CA ALA A 70 -0.80 3.96 -2.18
C ALA A 70 -2.27 3.54 -2.05
N PRO A 71 -2.67 2.79 -1.00
CA PRO A 71 -4.06 2.35 -0.86
C PRO A 71 -5.08 3.46 -0.60
N VAL A 72 -4.61 4.67 -0.27
CA VAL A 72 -5.47 5.84 -0.05
C VAL A 72 -4.90 6.97 -0.87
N ILE A 73 -5.73 7.49 -1.78
CA ILE A 73 -5.43 8.62 -2.65
C ILE A 73 -6.60 9.58 -2.56
N THR A 74 -6.35 10.76 -2.01
CA THR A 74 -7.34 11.82 -1.88
C THR A 74 -7.03 12.93 -2.86
N TYR A 75 -8.08 13.65 -3.29
CA TYR A 75 -7.95 14.84 -4.13
C TYR A 75 -8.55 16.04 -3.41
N ASP A 76 -7.72 17.07 -3.18
CA ASP A 76 -8.16 18.37 -2.70
C ASP A 76 -8.45 19.26 -3.92
N THR A 77 -9.73 19.44 -4.23
CA THR A 77 -10.18 20.28 -5.36
C THR A 77 -9.82 21.75 -5.18
N SER A 78 -9.70 22.24 -3.94
CA SER A 78 -9.35 23.63 -3.65
C SER A 78 -7.89 23.94 -3.97
N ARG A 79 -7.02 22.95 -3.77
CA ARG A 79 -5.57 23.03 -4.05
C ARG A 79 -5.16 22.40 -5.38
N ARG A 80 -6.08 21.68 -6.05
CA ARG A 80 -5.81 20.83 -7.21
C ARG A 80 -4.63 19.89 -6.95
N GLU A 81 -4.69 19.24 -5.79
CA GLU A 81 -3.59 18.47 -5.23
C GLU A 81 -4.07 17.07 -4.87
N PHE A 82 -3.33 16.06 -5.33
CA PHE A 82 -3.52 14.68 -4.90
C PHE A 82 -2.59 14.36 -3.75
N THR A 83 -3.10 13.65 -2.75
CA THR A 83 -2.32 13.12 -1.64
C THR A 83 -2.44 11.61 -1.60
N ALA A 84 -1.32 10.91 -1.74
CA ALA A 84 -1.25 9.46 -1.74
C ALA A 84 -0.44 8.99 -0.51
N THR A 85 -1.03 8.16 0.34
CA THR A 85 -0.39 7.71 1.59
C THR A 85 -0.03 6.23 1.49
N ALA A 86 1.25 5.89 1.64
CA ALA A 86 1.71 4.51 1.57
C ALA A 86 2.84 4.21 2.56
N ALA A 87 2.83 3.00 3.11
CA ALA A 87 3.97 2.46 3.83
C ALA A 87 4.97 1.89 2.82
N LYS A 88 6.25 2.29 2.91
CA LYS A 88 7.35 1.71 2.14
C LYS A 88 8.25 0.91 3.06
N SER A 89 8.78 -0.19 2.56
CA SER A 89 9.60 -1.10 3.36
C SER A 89 10.83 -1.60 2.62
N ALA A 90 11.90 -1.83 3.35
CA ALA A 90 13.11 -2.48 2.89
C ALA A 90 13.50 -3.59 3.88
N GLN A 91 14.25 -4.56 3.39
CA GLN A 91 14.80 -5.64 4.22
C GLN A 91 16.31 -5.44 4.38
N TYR A 92 16.83 -5.82 5.55
CA TYR A 92 18.26 -5.97 5.78
C TYR A 92 18.49 -7.21 6.65
N ASP A 93 19.65 -7.83 6.55
CA ASP A 93 19.98 -9.00 7.37
C ASP A 93 20.59 -8.55 8.70
N ASP A 94 19.95 -8.95 9.80
CA ASP A 94 20.40 -8.67 11.16
C ASP A 94 21.44 -9.71 11.60
N GLU A 95 22.54 -9.25 12.20
CA GLU A 95 23.61 -10.11 12.72
C GLU A 95 23.36 -10.44 14.20
N ALA A 96 23.47 -11.72 14.59
CA ALA A 96 23.29 -12.17 15.97
C ALA A 96 24.18 -13.37 16.34
N ILE A 97 24.50 -13.48 17.64
CA ILE A 97 25.52 -14.37 18.26
C ILE A 97 25.14 -15.86 18.28
N LEU A 98 23.86 -16.23 18.13
CA LEU A 98 23.32 -17.61 18.18
C LEU A 98 22.17 -17.73 17.15
N PRO A 99 21.78 -18.93 16.66
CA PRO A 99 20.89 -19.07 15.51
C PRO A 99 19.62 -18.24 15.72
N GLY A 100 19.45 -17.19 14.92
CA GLY A 100 18.46 -16.15 15.20
C GLY A 100 18.66 -14.84 14.43
N GLY A 101 19.85 -14.58 13.89
CA GLY A 101 20.05 -13.55 12.87
C GLY A 101 19.27 -13.89 11.60
N GLY A 102 18.74 -12.88 10.92
CA GLY A 102 17.86 -13.09 9.78
C GLY A 102 17.32 -11.81 9.17
N PRO A 103 16.49 -11.93 8.11
CA PRO A 103 15.97 -10.77 7.41
C PRO A 103 15.02 -9.98 8.30
N VAL A 104 15.40 -8.75 8.61
CA VAL A 104 14.58 -7.76 9.30
C VAL A 104 13.96 -6.83 8.27
N LYS A 105 12.65 -6.60 8.39
CA LYS A 105 11.92 -5.66 7.56
C LYS A 105 11.72 -4.36 8.32
N VAL A 106 12.29 -3.27 7.79
CA VAL A 106 11.99 -1.91 8.25
C VAL A 106 10.89 -1.31 7.38
N THR A 107 9.98 -0.58 8.02
CA THR A 107 8.86 0.10 7.34
C THR A 107 8.84 1.57 7.76
N ARG A 108 8.48 2.44 6.82
CA ARG A 108 8.27 3.88 7.05
C ARG A 108 7.05 4.37 6.31
N CYS A 109 6.34 5.32 6.92
CA CYS A 109 5.20 5.96 6.29
C CYS A 109 5.62 7.12 5.40
N PHE A 110 5.09 7.17 4.18
CA PHE A 110 5.25 8.31 3.28
C PHE A 110 3.90 8.86 2.84
N VAL A 111 3.85 10.19 2.79
CA VAL A 111 2.80 10.95 2.13
C VAL A 111 3.41 11.57 0.87
N PHE A 112 2.89 11.15 -0.27
CA PHE A 112 3.20 11.71 -1.58
C PHE A 112 2.18 12.78 -1.93
N THR A 113 2.65 13.93 -2.36
CA THR A 113 1.81 15.05 -2.76
C THR A 113 2.11 15.37 -4.22
N PHE A 114 1.06 15.45 -5.04
CA PHE A 114 1.14 15.76 -6.46
C PHE A 114 0.25 16.96 -6.76
N ALA A 115 0.84 18.06 -7.21
CA ALA A 115 0.10 19.28 -7.51
C ALA A 115 0.33 19.70 -8.96
N GLN A 116 -0.76 20.06 -9.64
CA GLN A 116 -0.73 20.62 -11.00
C GLN A 116 -1.12 22.08 -10.96
N ARG A 117 -0.20 22.95 -11.39
CA ARG A 117 -0.47 24.38 -11.60
C ARG A 117 -0.77 24.62 -13.07
N PRO A 118 -1.70 25.54 -13.41
CA PRO A 118 -1.99 25.86 -14.80
C PRO A 118 -0.71 26.25 -15.58
N GLY A 119 -0.48 25.58 -16.71
CA GLY A 119 0.68 25.84 -17.57
C GLY A 119 2.02 25.35 -17.04
N GLN A 120 2.04 24.53 -15.97
CA GLN A 120 3.26 23.93 -15.42
C GLN A 120 3.15 22.41 -15.39
N ALA A 121 4.31 21.75 -15.41
CA ALA A 121 4.42 20.32 -15.17
C ALA A 121 3.94 19.96 -13.76
N TRP A 122 3.58 18.69 -13.56
CA TRP A 122 3.25 18.14 -12.26
C TRP A 122 4.43 18.27 -11.31
N THR A 123 4.15 18.72 -10.09
CA THR A 123 5.13 18.77 -9.02
C THR A 123 4.87 17.64 -8.04
N ALA A 124 5.93 16.98 -7.58
CA ALA A 124 5.85 15.89 -6.62
C ALA A 124 6.64 16.21 -5.34
N ARG A 125 6.16 15.70 -4.20
CA ARG A 125 6.88 15.71 -2.94
C ARG A 125 6.64 14.40 -2.21
N ALA A 126 7.71 13.77 -1.69
CA ALA A 126 7.62 12.68 -0.73
C ALA A 126 8.00 13.20 0.66
N SER A 127 7.12 13.02 1.64
CA SER A 127 7.38 13.36 3.05
C SER A 127 7.24 12.13 3.93
N GLU A 128 8.28 11.81 4.70
CA GLU A 128 8.20 10.79 5.74
C GLU A 128 7.31 11.28 6.87
N ARG A 129 6.49 10.38 7.42
CA ARG A 129 5.56 10.63 8.52
C ARG A 129 5.63 9.50 9.53
N ASP A 130 5.00 9.72 10.68
CA ASP A 130 4.83 8.67 11.68
C ASP A 130 3.95 7.54 11.15
N ASP A 131 4.19 6.32 11.63
CA ASP A 131 3.49 5.12 11.18
C ASP A 131 1.96 5.20 11.40
N ASP A 132 1.52 5.97 12.40
CA ASP A 132 0.11 6.25 12.70
C ASP A 132 -0.62 6.91 11.52
N VAL A 133 0.07 7.72 10.72
CA VAL A 133 -0.49 8.36 9.52
C VAL A 133 -0.78 7.32 8.44
N CYS A 134 0.04 6.27 8.32
CA CYS A 134 -0.15 5.20 7.35
C CYS A 134 -1.05 4.07 7.83
N ARG A 135 -1.32 3.96 9.14
CA ARG A 135 -2.17 2.90 9.71
C ARG A 135 -3.50 2.73 8.97
N PRO A 136 -4.27 3.80 8.66
CA PRO A 136 -5.51 3.67 7.89
C PRO A 136 -5.29 3.13 6.49
N SER A 137 -4.26 3.63 5.80
CA SER A 137 -3.92 3.22 4.44
C SER A 137 -3.51 1.75 4.38
N THR A 138 -2.67 1.30 5.32
CA THR A 138 -2.29 -0.12 5.46
C THR A 138 -3.51 -1.02 5.73
N GLN A 139 -4.44 -0.59 6.59
CA GLN A 139 -5.69 -1.33 6.84
C GLN A 139 -6.54 -1.45 5.58
N ILE A 140 -6.73 -0.35 4.84
CA ILE A 140 -7.48 -0.34 3.58
C ILE A 140 -6.79 -1.25 2.56
N GLY A 141 -5.46 -1.14 2.37
CA GLY A 141 -4.72 -2.01 1.44
C GLY A 141 -4.86 -3.51 1.77
N ASN A 142 -4.80 -3.89 3.04
CA ASN A 142 -5.03 -5.27 3.45
C ASN A 142 -6.47 -5.73 3.20
N ARG A 143 -7.45 -4.86 3.42
CA ARG A 143 -8.88 -5.11 3.13
C ARG A 143 -9.13 -5.26 1.64
N VAL A 144 -8.51 -4.42 0.81
CA VAL A 144 -8.60 -4.51 -0.66
C VAL A 144 -8.00 -5.82 -1.15
N ARG A 145 -6.84 -6.24 -0.63
CA ARG A 145 -6.24 -7.54 -0.97
C ARG A 145 -7.17 -8.70 -0.61
N LEU A 146 -7.76 -8.67 0.58
CA LEU A 146 -8.77 -9.66 1.00
C LEU A 146 -9.97 -9.66 0.06
N ALA A 147 -10.48 -8.48 -0.30
CA ALA A 147 -11.62 -8.33 -1.20
C ALA A 147 -11.31 -8.86 -2.60
N MET A 148 -10.12 -8.57 -3.15
CA MET A 148 -9.66 -9.15 -4.42
C MET A 148 -9.67 -10.68 -4.37
N THR A 149 -9.08 -11.29 -3.32
CA THR A 149 -9.08 -12.75 -3.16
C THR A 149 -10.49 -13.31 -3.14
N ARG A 150 -11.39 -12.72 -2.36
CA ARG A 150 -12.78 -13.19 -2.24
C ARG A 150 -13.57 -13.03 -3.53
N ILE A 151 -13.50 -11.86 -4.18
CA ILE A 151 -14.18 -11.62 -5.46
C ILE A 151 -13.65 -12.57 -6.55
N SER A 152 -12.35 -12.87 -6.54
CA SER A 152 -11.75 -13.83 -7.48
C SER A 152 -12.29 -15.25 -7.30
N SER A 153 -12.53 -15.66 -6.05
CA SER A 153 -12.99 -17.01 -5.72
C SER A 153 -14.51 -17.22 -5.81
N MET A 154 -15.31 -16.16 -5.98
CA MET A 154 -16.76 -16.29 -6.10
C MET A 154 -17.15 -16.98 -7.42
N TYR A 155 -18.33 -17.57 -7.48
CA TYR A 155 -18.92 -17.97 -8.76
C TYR A 155 -19.48 -16.76 -9.50
N ALA A 156 -19.64 -16.88 -10.82
CA ALA A 156 -20.11 -15.79 -11.67
C ALA A 156 -21.53 -15.32 -11.30
N GLU A 157 -22.38 -16.28 -10.98
CA GLU A 157 -23.76 -16.14 -10.52
C GLU A 157 -23.86 -15.45 -9.16
N ASP A 158 -22.84 -15.59 -8.31
CA ASP A 158 -22.77 -14.98 -6.99
C ASP A 158 -22.23 -13.54 -7.02
N LEU A 159 -21.70 -13.08 -8.16
CA LEU A 159 -21.25 -11.70 -8.38
C LEU A 159 -22.44 -10.75 -8.55
N THR A 160 -23.32 -10.75 -7.55
CA THR A 160 -24.39 -9.78 -7.36
C THR A 160 -24.02 -8.84 -6.23
N ARG A 161 -24.73 -7.72 -6.10
CA ARG A 161 -24.49 -6.78 -4.99
C ARG A 161 -24.59 -7.46 -3.62
N ALA A 162 -25.61 -8.28 -3.41
CA ALA A 162 -25.83 -8.99 -2.15
C ALA A 162 -24.76 -10.07 -1.93
N GLY A 163 -24.50 -10.91 -2.95
CA GLY A 163 -23.49 -11.97 -2.84
C GLY A 163 -22.09 -11.42 -2.55
N VAL A 164 -21.70 -10.32 -3.21
CA VAL A 164 -20.40 -9.68 -2.93
C VAL A 164 -20.39 -9.05 -1.53
N GLN A 165 -21.48 -8.42 -1.08
CA GLN A 165 -21.55 -7.85 0.25
C GLN A 165 -21.40 -8.93 1.34
N ASP A 166 -22.10 -10.05 1.20
CA ASP A 166 -22.03 -11.17 2.14
C ASP A 166 -20.64 -11.82 2.13
N ALA A 167 -20.03 -11.96 0.95
CA ALA A 167 -18.67 -12.47 0.83
C ALA A 167 -17.65 -11.54 1.49
N LEU A 168 -17.76 -10.22 1.30
CA LEU A 168 -16.79 -9.26 1.83
C LEU A 168 -16.97 -8.98 3.33
N ASP A 169 -18.20 -9.00 3.82
CA ASP A 169 -18.51 -8.69 5.22
C ASP A 169 -19.45 -9.70 5.88
N PRO A 170 -19.04 -10.98 6.00
CA PRO A 170 -19.89 -12.04 6.57
C PRO A 170 -20.21 -11.85 8.06
N THR A 171 -19.51 -10.91 8.72
CA THR A 171 -19.68 -10.61 10.16
C THR A 171 -20.23 -9.21 10.40
N ALA A 172 -20.70 -8.52 9.36
CA ALA A 172 -21.26 -7.17 9.41
C ALA A 172 -20.38 -6.15 10.18
N ARG A 173 -19.05 -6.25 10.04
CA ARG A 173 -18.06 -5.35 10.66
C ARG A 173 -17.97 -3.98 9.97
N ARG A 174 -18.79 -3.73 8.94
CA ARG A 174 -18.93 -2.46 8.20
C ARG A 174 -17.62 -1.94 7.60
N SER A 175 -16.72 -2.86 7.25
CA SER A 175 -15.44 -2.51 6.62
C SER A 175 -15.57 -2.34 5.11
N PHE A 176 -16.62 -2.91 4.52
CA PHE A 176 -16.95 -2.87 3.10
C PHE A 176 -18.41 -2.48 2.93
N ASP A 177 -18.68 -1.61 1.97
CA ASP A 177 -20.02 -1.20 1.57
C ASP A 177 -20.09 -1.24 0.04
N VAL A 178 -20.71 -2.29 -0.49
CA VAL A 178 -20.83 -2.55 -1.93
C VAL A 178 -21.89 -1.62 -2.50
N LYS A 179 -21.45 -0.71 -3.36
CA LYS A 179 -22.33 0.29 -4.00
C LYS A 179 -22.96 -0.22 -5.26
N ASN A 180 -22.17 -0.84 -6.13
CA ASN A 180 -22.63 -1.24 -7.44
C ASN A 180 -21.92 -2.52 -7.92
N VAL A 181 -22.62 -3.33 -8.71
CA VAL A 181 -22.06 -4.48 -9.43
C VAL A 181 -22.65 -4.49 -10.83
N VAL A 182 -21.79 -4.43 -11.84
CA VAL A 182 -22.18 -4.32 -13.24
C VAL A 182 -21.47 -5.39 -14.06
N ARG A 183 -22.24 -6.10 -14.89
CA ARG A 183 -21.70 -6.97 -15.93
C ARG A 183 -21.62 -6.20 -17.24
N GLN A 184 -20.46 -6.19 -17.87
CA GLN A 184 -20.25 -5.68 -19.22
C GLN A 184 -19.53 -6.75 -20.05
N GLY A 185 -20.27 -7.43 -20.93
CA GLY A 185 -19.78 -8.60 -21.65
C GLY A 185 -19.28 -9.68 -20.69
N ASP A 186 -18.00 -10.04 -20.85
CA ASP A 186 -17.31 -11.05 -20.03
C ASP A 186 -16.55 -10.44 -18.85
N THR A 187 -16.92 -9.24 -18.41
CA THR A 187 -16.27 -8.56 -17.28
C THR A 187 -17.29 -8.13 -16.25
N MET A 188 -17.01 -8.44 -14.99
CA MET A 188 -17.74 -7.95 -13.82
C MET A 188 -16.95 -6.81 -13.18
N THR A 189 -17.64 -5.71 -12.92
CA THR A 189 -17.09 -4.55 -12.21
C THR A 189 -17.85 -4.35 -10.91
N VAL A 190 -17.15 -4.32 -9.79
CA VAL A 190 -17.70 -4.12 -8.45
C VAL A 190 -17.16 -2.81 -7.89
N SER A 191 -18.04 -1.90 -7.48
CA SER A 191 -17.66 -0.66 -6.79
C SER A 191 -17.91 -0.79 -5.30
N VAL A 192 -16.87 -0.65 -4.49
CA VAL A 192 -16.92 -0.87 -3.03
C VAL A 192 -16.27 0.30 -2.31
N LEU A 193 -16.96 0.81 -1.30
CA LEU A 193 -16.40 1.76 -0.34
C LEU A 193 -15.70 0.96 0.77
N VAL A 194 -14.37 1.08 0.84
CA VAL A 194 -13.55 0.41 1.85
C VAL A 194 -13.23 1.40 2.95
N SER A 195 -13.62 1.07 4.18
CA SER A 195 -13.37 1.93 5.35
C SER A 195 -12.15 1.42 6.11
N SER A 196 -11.50 2.29 6.89
CA SER A 196 -10.59 1.91 7.99
C SER A 196 -11.37 1.80 9.31
N SER A 197 -10.93 0.97 10.27
CA SER A 197 -11.71 0.74 11.51
C SER A 197 -11.55 1.82 12.58
N GLN A 198 -10.53 2.67 12.48
CA GLN A 198 -10.17 3.60 13.57
C GLN A 198 -10.21 5.08 13.19
N SER A 199 -10.17 5.44 11.90
CA SER A 199 -9.81 6.81 11.49
C SER A 199 -10.81 7.52 10.57
N ALA A 200 -12.01 6.98 10.37
CA ALA A 200 -13.01 7.48 9.41
C ALA A 200 -12.52 7.67 7.96
N VAL A 201 -11.25 7.31 7.64
CA VAL A 201 -10.74 7.27 6.27
C VAL A 201 -11.48 6.18 5.52
N LYS A 202 -12.00 6.55 4.35
CA LYS A 202 -12.69 5.69 3.41
C LYS A 202 -12.11 5.92 2.03
N GLN A 203 -11.99 4.85 1.25
CA GLN A 203 -11.53 4.90 -0.12
C GLN A 203 -12.47 4.09 -1.00
N CYS A 204 -12.89 4.69 -2.10
CA CYS A 204 -13.62 3.99 -3.13
C CYS A 204 -12.68 3.15 -3.97
N TYR A 205 -13.10 1.91 -4.26
CA TYR A 205 -12.37 0.97 -5.08
C TYR A 205 -13.27 0.34 -6.12
N ARG A 206 -12.73 0.26 -7.34
CA ARG A 206 -13.31 -0.49 -8.44
C ARG A 206 -12.55 -1.79 -8.61
N PHE A 207 -13.23 -2.90 -8.38
CA PHE A 207 -12.72 -4.24 -8.62
C PHE A 207 -13.20 -4.70 -9.99
N THR A 208 -12.31 -5.27 -10.78
CA THR A 208 -12.63 -5.78 -12.12
C THR A 208 -12.24 -7.24 -12.19
N ARG A 209 -13.18 -8.10 -12.60
CA ARG A 209 -12.95 -9.54 -12.73
C ARG A 209 -13.45 -10.04 -14.09
N PRO A 210 -12.59 -10.68 -14.90
CA PRO A 210 -13.02 -11.42 -16.08
C PRO A 210 -13.87 -12.64 -15.69
N VAL A 211 -14.91 -12.90 -16.47
CA VAL A 211 -15.85 -14.02 -16.31
C VAL A 211 -16.08 -14.68 -17.68
N PRO A 212 -15.06 -15.36 -18.24
CA PRO A 212 -15.21 -16.12 -19.48
C PRO A 212 -16.17 -17.31 -19.26
N GLY A 213 -16.91 -17.68 -20.30
CA GLY A 213 -18.15 -18.45 -20.21
C GLY A 213 -18.11 -19.90 -19.73
N ASP A 214 -16.98 -20.47 -19.31
CA ASP A 214 -16.93 -21.91 -18.97
C ASP A 214 -16.21 -22.32 -17.67
N ASP A 215 -15.31 -21.50 -17.09
CA ASP A 215 -14.58 -21.90 -15.87
C ASP A 215 -14.62 -20.79 -14.82
N GLY A 216 -15.51 -20.97 -13.84
CA GLY A 216 -16.05 -19.97 -12.91
C GLY A 216 -15.09 -19.24 -11.95
N HIS A 217 -13.80 -19.10 -12.24
CA HIS A 217 -12.84 -18.33 -11.43
C HIS A 217 -11.91 -17.47 -12.30
N GLY A 218 -11.84 -16.17 -11.99
CA GLY A 218 -11.01 -15.21 -12.72
C GLY A 218 -10.27 -14.30 -11.75
N SER A 219 -9.04 -13.90 -12.07
CA SER A 219 -8.27 -12.97 -11.24
C SER A 219 -8.94 -11.60 -11.22
N ALA A 220 -9.23 -11.09 -10.01
CA ALA A 220 -9.73 -9.74 -9.85
C ALA A 220 -8.57 -8.74 -9.72
N THR A 221 -8.72 -7.57 -10.35
CA THR A 221 -7.87 -6.40 -10.12
C THR A 221 -8.63 -5.37 -9.29
N ALA A 222 -7.91 -4.45 -8.63
CA ALA A 222 -8.51 -3.36 -7.88
C ALA A 222 -7.77 -2.05 -8.14
N VAL A 223 -8.53 -0.98 -8.36
CA VAL A 223 -8.00 0.38 -8.56
C VAL A 223 -8.81 1.34 -7.69
N PRO A 224 -8.16 2.23 -6.91
CA PRO A 224 -8.88 3.27 -6.19
C PRO A 224 -9.55 4.23 -7.16
N THR A 225 -10.70 4.77 -6.77
CA THR A 225 -11.47 5.75 -7.53
C THR A 225 -11.90 6.89 -6.61
N SER A 226 -12.21 8.04 -7.20
CA SER A 226 -12.73 9.21 -6.49
C SER A 226 -14.13 8.98 -5.92
N SER A 227 -14.93 8.13 -6.60
CA SER A 227 -16.29 7.81 -6.20
C SER A 227 -16.65 6.33 -6.36
N CYS A 228 -17.68 5.96 -5.61
CA CYS A 228 -18.49 4.75 -5.70
C CYS A 228 -19.95 5.23 -5.88
#